data_AF-A0A849PS19-F1
#
_entry.id   AF-A0A849PS19-F1
#
_cell.length_a   1.000
_cell.length_b   1.000
_cell.length_c   1.000
_cell.angle_alpha   90.00
_cell.angle_beta   90.00
_cell.angle_gamma   90.00
#
_symmetry.space_group_name_H-M   'P 1'
#
loop_
_entity.id
_entity.type
_entity.pdbx_description
1 polymer ?
#
loop_
_entity_poly.entity_id
_entity_poly.type
_entity_poly.pdbx_seq_one_letter_code
_entity_poly.pdbx_strand_id
1 'polypeptide(L)' 'MIDPSGLPENPGCYLFKDAADNIIYVGKAKNLKKR' A
#
# COMPACT_ATOMS: atom_id res chain seq x y z
N MET A 1 9.65 -7.01 -5.33
CA MET A 1 8.24 -6.92 -5.75
C MET A 1 7.40 -7.42 -4.59
N ILE A 2 6.43 -6.64 -4.12
CA ILE A 2 5.46 -7.11 -3.11
C ILE A 2 4.58 -8.18 -3.76
N ASP A 3 4.27 -9.25 -3.02
CA ASP A 3 3.30 -10.24 -3.45
C ASP A 3 1.88 -9.66 -3.31
N PRO A 4 1.14 -9.46 -4.42
CA PRO A 4 -0.19 -8.86 -4.38
C PRO A 4 -1.29 -9.84 -3.93
N SER A 5 -0.97 -11.12 -3.73
CA SER A 5 -1.95 -12.18 -3.47
C SER A 5 -2.73 -11.96 -2.17
N GLY A 6 -2.11 -11.32 -1.17
CA GLY A 6 -2.72 -11.03 0.14
C GLY A 6 -3.35 -9.63 0.26
N LEU A 7 -3.30 -8.80 -0.77
CA LEU A 7 -3.83 -7.43 -0.68
C LEU A 7 -5.37 -7.42 -0.78
N PRO A 8 -6.06 -6.62 0.04
CA PRO A 8 -7.52 -6.54 0.02
C PRO A 8 -8.02 -5.82 -1.25
N GLU A 9 -9.16 -6.24 -1.75
CA GLU A 9 -9.85 -5.57 -2.88
C GLU A 9 -10.71 -4.38 -2.45
N ASN A 10 -10.76 -4.09 -1.16
CA ASN A 10 -11.57 -3.04 -0.56
C ASN A 10 -10.86 -1.67 -0.56
N PRO A 11 -11.60 -0.57 -0.33
CA PRO A 11 -11.01 0.74 -0.16
C PRO A 11 -10.12 0.82 1.08
N GLY A 12 -9.07 1.63 1.01
CA GLY A 12 -8.24 1.91 2.17
C GLY A 12 -7.03 2.78 1.84
N CYS A 13 -6.10 2.83 2.78
CA CYS A 13 -4.86 3.59 2.68
C CYS A 13 -3.65 2.65 2.73
N TYR A 14 -2.54 3.06 2.12
CA TYR A 14 -1.26 2.36 2.14
C TYR A 14 -0.12 3.35 2.38
N LEU A 15 0.99 2.83 2.91
CA LEU A 15 2.15 3.59 3.32
C LEU A 15 3.37 3.04 2.59
N PHE A 16 4.19 3.92 2.02
CA PHE A 16 5.56 3.56 1.67
C PHE A 16 6.50 4.15 2.68
N LYS A 17 7.50 3.34 3.03
CA LYS A 17 8.56 3.71 3.95
C LYS A 17 9.91 3.60 3.26
N ASP A 18 10.86 4.40 3.71
CA ASP A 18 12.26 4.26 3.32
C ASP A 18 12.93 3.10 4.08
N ALA A 19 14.24 2.90 3.83
CA ALA A 19 15.02 1.85 4.48
C ALA A 19 15.21 2.07 6.00
N ALA A 20 14.94 3.27 6.50
CA ALA A 20 14.98 3.62 7.92
C ALA A 20 13.58 3.62 8.57
N ASP A 21 12.59 3.03 7.90
CA ASP A 21 11.18 2.96 8.33
C ASP A 21 10.45 4.31 8.40
N ASN A 22 11.03 5.39 7.88
CA ASN A 22 10.33 6.67 7.79
C ASN A 22 9.25 6.59 6.71
N ILE A 23 8.04 7.06 7.03
CA ILE A 23 6.95 7.14 6.05
C ILE A 23 7.29 8.24 5.04
N ILE A 24 7.46 7.86 3.77
CA ILE A 24 7.78 8.77 2.67
C ILE A 24 6.59 9.03 1.75
N TYR A 25 5.55 8.19 1.82
CA TYR A 25 4.34 8.37 1.02
C TYR A 25 3.12 7.73 1.70
N VAL A 26 1.98 8.42 1.59
CA VAL A 26 0.68 7.91 1.98
C VAL A 26 -0.26 8.00 0.78
N GLY A 27 -0.81 6.86 0.37
CA GLY A 27 -1.77 6.78 -0.71
C GLY A 27 -3.10 6.21 -0.24
N LYS A 28 -4.16 6.47 -1.00
CA LYS A 28 -5.46 5.82 -0.84
C LYS A 28 -5.91 5.19 -2.15
N ALA A 29 -6.67 4.12 -2.08
CA ALA A 29 -7.26 3.47 -3.23
C ALA A 29 -8.68 3.00 -2.92
N LYS A 30 -9.54 2.95 -3.94
CA LYS A 30 -10.85 2.28 -3.85
C LYS A 30 -10.73 0.76 -3.82
N ASN A 31 -9.64 0.23 -4.37
CA ASN A 31 -9.29 -1.18 -4.33
C ASN A 31 -7.77 -1.24 -4.14
N LEU A 32 -7.32 -1.69 -2.96
CA LEU A 32 -5.90 -1.70 -2.60
C LEU A 32 -5.07 -2.70 -3.42
N LYS A 33 -5.67 -3.82 -3.84
CA LYS A 33 -5.01 -4.83 -4.67
C LYS A 33 -4.66 -4.35 -6.09
N LYS A 34 -5.41 -3.39 -6.64
CA LYS A 34 -5.22 -2.86 -8.01
C LYS A 34 -4.22 -1.69 -8.11
N ARG A 35 -3.71 -1.18 -6.99
CA ARG A 35 -3.01 0.12 -6.96
C ARG A 35 -1.51 0.04 -7.17
#